data_AF-A0A7C1WW59-F1
#
_entry.id   AF-A0A7C1WW59-F1
#
_cell.length_a   1.000
_cell.length_b   1.000
_cell.length_c   1.000
_cell.angle_alpha   90.00
_cell.angle_beta   90.00
_cell.angle_gamma   90.00
#
_symmetry.space_group_name_H-M   'P 1'
#
loop_
_entity.id
_entity.type
_entity.pdbx_description
1 polymer ?
#
loop_
_entity_poly.entity_id
_entity_poly.type
_entity_poly.pdbx_seq_one_letter_code
_entity_poly.pdbx_strand_id
1 'polypeptide(L)' 'MSALNTQVSGDHYKSLKIQPIEFIHANGIPFAEGSVIKYVTRWRAKGGIADLEKAKHFIELLIELEKKAQGLAE' A
#
# COMPACT_ATOMS: atom_id res chain seq x y z
N MET A 1 8.11 16.71 -17.66
CA MET A 1 6.88 15.95 -17.32
C MET A 1 7.15 15.18 -16.03
N SER A 2 6.21 15.18 -15.08
CA SER A 2 6.37 14.41 -13.82
C SER A 2 5.98 12.95 -14.03
N ALA A 3 6.67 12.02 -13.38
CA ALA A 3 6.27 10.60 -13.35
C ALA A 3 4.87 10.42 -12.72
N LEU A 4 4.44 11.33 -11.84
CA LEU A 4 3.09 11.33 -11.26
C LEU A 4 1.99 11.54 -12.32
N ASN A 5 2.30 12.15 -13.45
CA ASN A 5 1.32 12.38 -14.52
C ASN A 5 1.14 11.15 -15.43
N THR A 6 1.94 10.10 -15.24
CA THR A 6 1.93 8.91 -16.09
C THR A 6 1.72 7.67 -15.22
N GLN A 7 0.65 6.92 -15.50
CA GLN A 7 0.48 5.58 -14.97
C GLN A 7 0.71 4.57 -16.10
N VAL A 8 1.64 3.64 -15.89
CA VAL A 8 1.80 2.49 -16.77
C VAL A 8 0.76 1.45 -16.41
N SER A 9 -0.12 1.14 -17.36
CA SER A 9 -1.24 0.20 -17.26
C SER A 9 -2.37 0.60 -16.29
N GLY A 10 -3.55 0.80 -16.88
CA GLY A 10 -4.75 1.28 -16.19
C GLY A 10 -4.69 2.75 -15.79
N ASP A 11 -5.59 3.16 -14.90
CA ASP A 11 -5.78 4.57 -14.49
C ASP A 11 -6.14 4.76 -13.00
N HIS A 12 -6.13 3.68 -12.19
CA HIS A 12 -6.54 3.62 -10.79
C HIS A 12 -5.90 4.61 -9.79
N TYR A 13 -4.89 5.41 -10.17
CA TYR A 13 -4.38 6.52 -9.36
C TYR A 13 -4.58 7.90 -10.01
N LYS A 14 -4.86 7.99 -11.31
CA LYS A 14 -4.92 9.27 -12.05
C LYS A 14 -6.07 10.18 -11.60
N SER A 15 -7.15 9.59 -11.11
CA SER A 15 -8.33 10.32 -10.64
C SER A 15 -8.26 10.71 -9.15
N LEU A 16 -7.20 10.31 -8.45
CA LEU A 16 -7.05 10.61 -7.03
C LEU A 16 -6.57 12.04 -6.83
N LYS A 17 -7.09 12.69 -5.78
CA LYS A 17 -6.61 14.02 -5.35
C LYS A 17 -5.15 13.98 -4.86
N ILE A 18 -4.75 12.85 -4.28
CA ILE A 18 -3.40 12.55 -3.80
C ILE A 18 -3.13 11.08 -4.16
N GLN A 19 -2.04 10.81 -4.87
CA GLN A 19 -1.64 9.43 -5.18
C GLN A 19 -0.99 8.77 -3.96
N PRO A 20 -1.14 7.44 -3.78
CA PRO A 20 -0.54 6.74 -2.64
C PRO A 20 0.95 7.02 -2.46
N ILE A 21 1.71 7.09 -3.56
CA ILE A 21 3.15 7.35 -3.50
C ILE A 21 3.48 8.73 -2.92
N GLU A 22 2.65 9.75 -3.17
CA GLU A 22 2.83 11.08 -2.62
C GLU A 22 2.63 11.07 -1.10
N PHE A 23 1.53 10.46 -0.63
CA PHE A 23 1.25 10.33 0.81
C PHE A 23 2.32 9.49 1.54
N ILE A 24 2.70 8.35 0.97
CA ILE A 24 3.70 7.43 1.54
C ILE A 24 5.05 8.13 1.66
N HIS A 25 5.50 8.80 0.59
CA HIS A 25 6.80 9.46 0.56
C HIS A 25 6.84 10.69 1.50
N ALA A 26 5.78 11.51 1.52
CA ALA A 26 5.72 12.69 2.37
C ALA A 26 5.77 12.37 3.88
N ASN A 27 5.32 11.18 4.27
CA ASN A 27 5.27 10.75 5.68
C ASN A 27 6.36 9.73 6.05
N GLY A 28 7.31 9.44 5.15
CA GLY A 28 8.39 8.47 5.42
C GLY A 28 7.91 7.06 5.73
N ILE A 29 6.78 6.64 5.14
CA ILE A 29 6.12 5.38 5.47
C ILE A 29 6.91 4.19 4.85
N PRO A 30 7.29 3.15 5.63
CA PRO A 30 8.00 1.99 5.11
C PRO A 30 7.18 1.12 4.15
N PHE A 31 7.84 0.12 3.58
CA PHE A 31 7.29 -0.69 2.48
C PHE A 31 6.02 -1.46 2.84
N ALA A 32 5.92 -2.03 4.05
CA ALA A 32 4.80 -2.88 4.44
C ALA A 32 3.52 -2.04 4.56
N GLU A 33 3.55 -0.98 5.36
CA GLU A 33 2.47 -0.02 5.55
C GLU A 33 2.15 0.74 4.27
N GLY A 34 3.18 1.11 3.48
CA GLY A 34 3.00 1.71 2.17
C GLY A 34 2.27 0.77 1.19
N SER A 35 2.54 -0.53 1.25
CA SER A 35 1.80 -1.52 0.48
C SER A 35 0.35 -1.62 0.91
N VAL A 36 0.06 -1.57 2.21
CA VAL A 36 -1.32 -1.49 2.73
C VAL A 36 -2.04 -0.28 2.12
N ILE A 37 -1.48 0.93 2.25
CA ILE A 37 -2.05 2.18 1.72
C ILE A 37 -2.34 2.07 0.21
N LYS A 38 -1.35 1.58 -0.56
CA LYS A 38 -1.46 1.37 -2.00
C LYS A 38 -2.64 0.46 -2.37
N TYR A 39 -2.79 -0.67 -1.69
CA TYR A 39 -3.85 -1.64 -1.98
C TYR A 39 -5.25 -1.17 -1.54
N VAL A 40 -5.37 -0.62 -0.33
CA VAL A 40 -6.67 -0.09 0.17
C VAL A 40 -7.12 1.16 -0.59
N THR A 41 -6.21 1.88 -1.25
CA THR A 41 -6.58 3.01 -2.09
C THR A 41 -7.22 2.55 -3.41
N ARG A 42 -6.61 1.55 -4.08
CA ARG A 42 -6.96 1.20 -5.47
C ARG A 42 -7.96 0.07 -5.64
N TRP A 43 -8.37 -0.61 -4.56
CA TRP A 43 -9.09 -1.89 -4.67
C TRP A 43 -10.36 -1.78 -5.52
N ARG A 44 -11.15 -0.71 -5.39
CA ARG A 44 -12.37 -0.49 -6.20
C ARG A 44 -12.07 -0.29 -7.68
N ALA A 45 -10.90 0.27 -8.01
CA ALA A 45 -10.53 0.69 -9.35
C ALA A 45 -9.58 -0.28 -10.08
N LYS A 46 -9.07 -1.33 -9.41
CA LYS A 46 -8.11 -2.27 -10.01
C LYS A 46 -8.36 -3.73 -9.63
N GLY A 47 -8.06 -4.09 -8.37
CA GLY A 47 -7.90 -5.49 -7.97
C GLY A 47 -9.08 -6.10 -7.23
N GLY A 48 -10.13 -5.32 -6.94
CA GLY A 48 -11.27 -5.76 -6.14
C GLY A 48 -10.84 -6.32 -4.79
N ILE A 49 -11.53 -7.37 -4.35
CA ILE A 49 -11.26 -8.06 -3.08
C ILE A 49 -9.82 -8.59 -3.00
N ALA A 50 -9.21 -9.00 -4.12
CA ALA A 50 -7.83 -9.51 -4.11
C ALA A 50 -6.80 -8.45 -3.68
N ASP A 51 -7.06 -7.16 -3.88
CA ASP A 51 -6.20 -6.11 -3.31
C ASP A 51 -6.45 -5.93 -1.80
N LEU A 52 -7.67 -6.13 -1.31
CA LEU A 52 -7.94 -6.14 0.14
C LEU A 52 -7.25 -7.30 0.85
N GLU A 53 -7.26 -8.50 0.27
CA GLU A 53 -6.53 -9.66 0.81
C GLU A 53 -5.02 -9.42 0.84
N LYS A 54 -4.45 -8.75 -0.18
CA LYS A 54 -3.03 -8.33 -0.14
C LYS A 54 -2.76 -7.32 0.96
N ALA A 55 -3.66 -6.35 1.18
CA ALA A 55 -3.52 -5.39 2.28
C ALA A 55 -3.54 -6.10 3.63
N LYS A 56 -4.49 -7.03 3.84
CA LYS A 56 -4.58 -7.87 5.03
C LYS A 56 -3.29 -8.66 5.25
N HIS A 57 -2.77 -9.32 4.21
CA HIS A 57 -1.53 -10.08 4.31
C HIS A 57 -0.33 -9.22 4.74
N PHE A 58 -0.20 -7.99 4.22
CA PHE A 58 0.86 -7.08 4.67
C PHE A 58 0.72 -6.66 6.14
N ILE A 59 -0.51 -6.55 6.66
CA ILE A 59 -0.74 -6.31 8.10
C ILE A 59 -0.32 -7.53 8.92
N GLU A 60 -0.67 -8.75 8.47
CA GLU A 60 -0.25 -10.00 9.13
C GLU A 60 1.28 -10.12 9.20
N LEU A 61 1.98 -9.86 8.08
CA LEU A 61 3.44 -9.86 8.03
C LEU A 61 4.05 -8.83 9.00
N LEU A 62 3.49 -7.62 9.06
CA LEU A 62 3.99 -6.58 9.95
C LEU A 62 3.83 -7.00 11.42
N ILE A 63 2.68 -7.57 11.78
CA ILE A 63 2.44 -8.10 13.13
C ILE A 63 3.43 -9.23 13.47
N GLU A 64 3.66 -10.17 12.56
CA GLU A 64 4.60 -11.28 12.76
C GLU A 64 6.03 -10.78 13.00
N LEU A 65 6.49 -9.87 12.14
CA LEU A 65 7.85 -9.31 12.23
C LEU A 65 8.05 -8.49 13.50
N GLU A 66 7.06 -7.68 13.89
CA GLU A 66 7.11 -6.91 15.14
C GLU A 66 7.09 -7.81 16.37
N LYS A 67 6.24 -8.84 16.39
CA LYS A 67 6.26 -9.84 17.46
C LYS A 67 7.63 -10.51 17.57
N LYS A 68 8.22 -10.91 16.44
CA LYS A 68 9.56 -11.51 16.41
C LYS A 68 10.63 -10.55 16.93
N ALA A 69 10.59 -9.28 16.52
CA ALA A 69 11.53 -8.26 16.97
C ALA A 69 11.42 -7.99 18.48
N GLN A 70 10.22 -8.10 19.05
CA GLN A 70 9.94 -7.91 20.46
C GLN A 70 10.14 -9.19 21.31
N GLY A 71 10.52 -10.32 20.70
CA GLY A 71 10.66 -11.60 21.40
C GLY A 71 9.33 -12.22 21.86
N LEU A 72 8.22 -11.86 21.21
CA LEU A 72 6.85 -12.31 21.48
C LEU A 72 6.38 -13.41 20.53
N ALA A 73 7.27 -13.94 19.68
CA ALA A 73 6.96 -15.06 18.79
C ALA A 73 7.08 -16.38 19.58
N GLU A 74 6.03 -17.20 19.55
CA GLU A 74 5.99 -18.57 20.10
C GLU A 74 6.86 -19.54 19.31
#